data_AF-A0A7C2ACE9-F1
#
_entry.id   AF-A0A7C2ACE9-F1
#
_cell.length_a   1.000
_cell.length_b   1.000
_cell.length_c   1.000
_cell.angle_alpha   90.00
_cell.angle_beta   90.00
_cell.angle_gamma   90.00
#
_symmetry.space_group_name_H-M   'P 1'
#
loop_
_entity.id
_entity.type
_entity.pdbx_description
1 polymer ?
#
loop_
_entity_poly.entity_id
_entity_poly.type
_entity_poly.pdbx_seq_one_letter_code
_entity_poly.pdbx_strand_id
1 'polypeptide(L)'
;MPVAIEDLKHWQLLSDKKYQRIKTIIEQLRENPKVSIGKPEPLKGDKTGLWSCRIDQKHRLVYSFDEDYLYIWRARYHYVDIPDQLSSNDAIDMDDED
;
A
#
# COMPACT_ATOMS: atom_id res chain seq x y z
N MET A 1 0.23 -4.07 -9.68
CA MET A 1 -0.96 -3.53 -8.98
C MET A 1 -1.39 -2.20 -9.57
N PRO A 2 -2.51 -2.17 -10.33
CA PRO A 2 -2.95 -0.97 -11.03
C PRO A 2 -3.40 0.16 -10.08
N VAL A 3 -4.05 -0.16 -8.96
CA VAL A 3 -4.62 0.84 -8.04
C VAL A 3 -3.56 1.74 -7.40
N ALA A 4 -2.43 1.19 -6.94
CA ALA A 4 -1.35 1.99 -6.37
C ALA A 4 -0.74 2.97 -7.40
N ILE A 5 -0.64 2.54 -8.67
CA ILE A 5 -0.14 3.38 -9.76
C ILE A 5 -1.09 4.54 -10.01
N GLU A 6 -2.40 4.29 -10.00
CA GLU A 6 -3.43 5.33 -10.14
C GLU A 6 -3.41 6.31 -8.96
N ASP A 7 -3.24 5.82 -7.73
CA ASP A 7 -3.09 6.67 -6.54
C ASP A 7 -1.85 7.58 -6.64
N LEU A 8 -0.72 7.06 -7.13
CA LEU A 8 0.49 7.85 -7.34
C LEU A 8 0.30 8.91 -8.43
N LYS A 9 -0.30 8.55 -9.57
CA LYS A 9 -0.63 9.50 -10.65
C LYS A 9 -1.59 10.59 -10.15
N HIS A 10 -2.58 10.22 -9.33
CA HIS A 10 -3.50 11.17 -8.73
C HIS A 10 -2.77 12.22 -7.87
N TRP A 11 -1.84 11.79 -7.02
CA TRP A 11 -1.07 12.74 -6.21
C TRP A 11 -0.07 13.55 -7.01
N GLN A 12 0.54 12.97 -8.04
CA GLN A 12 1.42 13.70 -8.95
C GLN A 12 0.68 14.88 -9.62
N LEU A 13 -0.60 14.73 -9.93
CA LEU A 13 -1.42 15.78 -10.55
C LEU A 13 -2.01 16.78 -9.54
N LEU A 14 -2.45 16.31 -8.37
CA LEU A 14 -3.23 17.15 -7.44
C LEU A 14 -2.44 17.69 -6.24
N SER A 15 -1.31 17.07 -5.88
CA SER A 15 -0.54 17.48 -4.70
C SER A 15 0.89 16.96 -4.73
N ASP A 16 1.81 17.78 -5.25
CA ASP A 16 3.24 17.47 -5.25
C ASP A 16 3.76 17.18 -3.82
N LYS A 17 3.29 17.93 -2.80
CA LYS A 17 3.65 17.67 -1.40
C LYS A 17 3.33 16.24 -0.94
N LYS A 18 2.17 15.70 -1.30
CA LYS A 18 1.80 14.31 -0.95
C LYS A 18 2.60 13.32 -1.77
N TYR A 19 2.79 13.59 -3.05
CA TYR A 19 3.59 12.76 -3.94
C TYR A 19 5.04 12.61 -3.46
N GLN A 20 5.73 13.73 -3.15
CA GLN A 20 7.08 13.70 -2.59
C GLN A 20 7.13 12.97 -1.25
N ARG A 21 6.16 13.21 -0.37
CA ARG A 21 6.09 12.51 0.93
C ARG A 21 5.95 10.99 0.75
N ILE A 22 5.14 10.53 -0.20
CA ILE A 22 5.00 9.10 -0.50
C ILE A 22 6.33 8.53 -1.00
N LYS A 23 7.03 9.23 -1.90
CA LYS A 23 8.37 8.82 -2.36
C LYS A 23 9.36 8.67 -1.21
N THR A 24 9.45 9.67 -0.32
CA THR A 24 10.33 9.60 0.85
C THR A 24 9.99 8.43 1.76
N ILE A 25 8.70 8.15 1.97
CA ILE A 25 8.28 6.97 2.74
C ILE A 25 8.75 5.69 2.05
N ILE A 26 8.55 5.56 0.73
CA ILE A 26 8.97 4.36 -0.04
C ILE A 26 10.49 4.17 0.03
N GLU A 27 11.26 5.24 -0.08
CA GLU A 27 12.72 5.19 0.04
C GLU A 27 13.16 4.64 1.40
N GLN A 28 12.57 5.13 2.51
CA GLN A 28 12.85 4.62 3.85
C GLN A 28 12.42 3.16 4.04
N LEU A 29 11.26 2.79 3.49
CA LEU A 29 10.74 1.43 3.59
C LEU A 29 11.57 0.41 2.79
N ARG A 30 12.30 0.84 1.76
CA ARG A 30 13.25 -0.03 1.05
C ARG A 30 14.46 -0.37 1.91
N GLU A 31 14.91 0.54 2.77
CA GLU A 31 16.02 0.29 3.70
C GLU A 31 15.56 -0.50 4.92
N ASN A 32 14.40 -0.16 5.48
CA ASN A 32 13.79 -0.89 6.57
C ASN A 32 12.26 -0.86 6.45
N PRO A 33 11.63 -1.97 6.03
CA PRO A 33 10.19 -2.04 5.82
C PRO A 33 9.34 -1.81 7.07
N LYS A 34 9.92 -1.74 8.26
CA LYS A 34 9.21 -1.52 9.54
C LYS A 34 9.42 -0.12 10.12
N VAL A 35 10.22 0.74 9.46
CA VAL A 35 10.57 2.07 9.96
C VAL A 35 10.40 3.12 8.86
N SER A 36 9.62 4.16 9.15
CA SER A 36 9.55 5.35 8.30
C SER A 36 8.95 6.55 9.05
N ILE A 37 9.04 7.74 8.46
CA ILE A 37 8.43 8.99 8.96
C ILE A 37 6.90 8.92 9.08
N GLY A 38 6.25 7.96 8.44
CA GLY A 38 4.81 7.75 8.55
C GLY A 38 4.42 6.73 9.61
N LYS A 39 5.37 6.23 10.40
CA LYS A 39 5.17 5.27 11.51
C LYS A 39 4.40 4.03 11.05
N PRO A 40 5.08 3.08 10.40
CA PRO A 40 4.46 1.85 9.96
C PRO A 40 3.86 1.05 11.11
N GLU A 41 2.67 0.52 10.88
CA GLU A 41 1.93 -0.31 11.82
C GLU A 41 1.43 -1.57 11.08
N PRO A 42 1.66 -2.78 11.62
CA PRO A 42 1.13 -4.00 11.03
C PRO A 42 -0.40 -4.02 11.17
N LEU A 43 -1.08 -4.41 10.09
CA LEU A 43 -2.53 -4.59 10.09
C LEU A 43 -2.90 -5.95 10.71
N LYS A 44 -4.13 -6.05 11.23
CA LYS A 44 -4.63 -7.19 12.00
C LYS A 44 -5.89 -7.77 11.35
N GLY A 45 -6.25 -9.00 11.73
CA GLY A 45 -7.45 -9.69 11.22
C GLY A 45 -7.24 -10.15 9.79
N ASP A 46 -8.24 -9.94 8.93
CA ASP A 46 -8.20 -10.37 7.52
C ASP A 46 -7.11 -9.68 6.69
N LYS A 47 -6.46 -8.65 7.24
CA LYS A 47 -5.37 -7.92 6.59
C LYS A 47 -4.01 -8.19 7.23
N THR A 48 -3.90 -9.26 8.04
CA THR A 48 -2.62 -9.75 8.56
C THR A 48 -1.67 -10.05 7.39
N GLY A 49 -0.42 -9.61 7.53
CA GLY A 49 0.58 -9.63 6.45
C GLY A 49 0.73 -8.29 5.72
N LEU A 50 -0.26 -7.39 5.84
CA LEU A 50 -0.15 -6.02 5.36
C LEU A 50 0.32 -5.05 6.44
N TRP A 51 0.88 -3.94 5.99
CA TRP A 51 1.36 -2.83 6.79
C TRP A 51 0.72 -1.53 6.32
N SER A 52 0.51 -0.60 7.26
CA SER A 52 -0.03 0.72 6.99
C SER A 52 0.90 1.80 7.52
N CYS A 53 1.19 2.80 6.70
CA CYS A 53 2.03 3.94 7.03
C CYS A 53 1.29 5.25 6.73
N ARG A 54 1.43 6.27 7.60
CA ARG A 54 0.71 7.55 7.49
C ARG A 54 1.33 8.47 6.45
N ILE A 55 0.58 8.71 5.37
CA ILE A 55 0.90 9.79 4.42
C ILE A 55 0.48 11.13 5.03
N ASP A 56 -0.72 11.22 5.57
CA ASP A 56 -1.17 12.35 6.39
C ASP A 56 -2.19 11.87 7.43
N GLN A 57 -3.01 12.77 7.97
CA GLN A 57 -4.06 12.40 8.93
C GLN A 57 -5.07 11.44 8.31
N LYS A 58 -5.43 11.60 7.03
CA LYS A 58 -6.49 10.86 6.33
C LYS A 58 -5.97 9.65 5.54
N HIS A 59 -4.85 9.80 4.85
CA HIS A 59 -4.38 8.85 3.86
C HIS A 59 -3.30 7.92 4.41
N ARG A 60 -3.34 6.67 3.94
CA ARG A 60 -2.36 5.64 4.28
C ARG A 60 -1.68 5.10 3.02
N LEU A 61 -0.41 4.76 3.16
CA LEU A 61 0.31 3.85 2.28
C LEU A 61 0.10 2.44 2.83
N VAL A 62 -0.53 1.56 2.06
CA VAL A 62 -0.69 0.14 2.40
C VAL A 62 0.28 -0.68 1.57
N TYR A 63 1.06 -1.51 2.23
CA TYR A 63 2.14 -2.27 1.61
C TYR A 63 2.35 -3.63 2.29
N SER A 64 3.05 -4.52 1.63
CA SER A 64 3.65 -5.74 2.21
C SER A 64 5.09 -5.85 1.72
N PHE A 65 5.86 -6.79 2.27
CA PHE A 65 7.24 -7.00 1.86
C PHE A 65 7.66 -8.45 2.14
N ASP A 66 8.64 -8.92 1.37
CA ASP A 66 9.40 -10.14 1.60
C ASP A 66 10.90 -9.81 1.69
N GLU A 67 11.77 -10.80 1.43
CA GLU A 67 13.23 -10.62 1.49
C GLU A 67 13.77 -9.70 0.38
N ASP A 68 13.08 -9.63 -0.75
CA ASP A 68 13.58 -8.99 -1.98
C ASP A 68 12.78 -7.73 -2.35
N TYR A 69 11.50 -7.69 -2.01
CA TYR A 69 10.56 -6.75 -2.57
C TYR A 69 9.67 -6.05 -1.55
N LEU A 70 9.36 -4.79 -1.88
CA LEU A 70 8.34 -3.98 -1.24
C LEU A 70 7.15 -3.83 -2.19
N TYR A 71 6.00 -4.40 -1.83
CA TYR A 71 4.77 -4.38 -2.62
C TYR A 71 3.84 -3.28 -2.13
N ILE A 72 3.50 -2.32 -2.99
CA ILE A 72 2.59 -1.22 -2.64
C ILE A 72 1.19 -1.51 -3.17
N TRP A 73 0.21 -1.58 -2.26
CA TRP A 73 -1.20 -1.87 -2.58
C TRP A 73 -2.02 -0.61 -2.80
N ARG A 74 -1.85 0.38 -1.94
CA ARG A 74 -2.62 1.64 -1.94
C ARG A 74 -1.76 2.80 -1.47
N ALA A 75 -1.99 3.99 -2.01
CA ALA A 75 -1.36 5.22 -1.53
C ALA A 75 -2.38 6.36 -1.32
N ARG A 76 -3.67 6.01 -1.21
CA ARG A 76 -4.78 6.94 -1.01
C ARG A 76 -5.90 6.26 -0.22
N TYR A 77 -6.68 7.10 0.46
CA TYR A 77 -7.80 6.77 1.36
C TYR A 77 -7.41 6.13 2.70
N HIS A 78 -8.39 6.00 3.60
CA HIS A 78 -8.21 5.35 4.89
C HIS A 78 -8.40 3.83 4.73
N TYR A 79 -7.82 3.02 5.63
CA TYR A 79 -7.96 1.55 5.59
C TYR A 79 -9.41 1.07 5.55
N VAL A 80 -10.32 1.84 6.17
CA VAL A 80 -11.76 1.56 6.21
C VAL A 80 -12.46 1.79 4.86
N ASP A 81 -11.81 2.49 3.93
CA ASP A 81 -12.31 2.78 2.58
C ASP A 81 -11.62 1.93 1.51
N ILE A 82 -10.88 0.89 1.91
CA ILE A 82 -10.31 -0.09 0.96
C ILE A 82 -11.44 -1.08 0.68
N PRO A 83 -11.98 -1.15 -0.56
CA PRO A 83 -12.97 -2.16 -0.91
C PRO A 83 -12.39 -3.56 -0.65
N ASP A 84 -13.24 -4.50 -0.23
CA ASP A 84 -12.88 -5.88 0.14
C ASP A 84 -12.25 -6.72 -0.99
N GLN A 85 -11.93 -6.15 -2.15
CA GLN A 85 -11.19 -6.82 -3.23
C GLN A 85 -9.73 -7.18 -2.87
N LEU A 86 -9.31 -6.98 -1.61
CA LEU A 86 -8.05 -7.51 -1.05
C LEU A 86 -8.27 -8.63 -0.02
N SER A 87 -9.52 -9.02 0.20
CA SER A 87 -9.89 -10.22 0.96
C SER A 87 -9.65 -11.45 0.09
N SER A 88 -8.41 -11.95 0.07
CA SER A 88 -7.97 -13.35 -0.10
C SER A 88 -8.65 -14.32 -1.10
N ASN A 89 -9.57 -13.90 -1.97
CA ASN A 89 -10.41 -14.80 -2.78
C ASN A 89 -10.26 -14.64 -4.30
N ASP A 90 -9.35 -13.79 -4.79
CA ASP A 90 -9.09 -13.67 -6.23
C ASP A 90 -7.88 -14.52 -6.69
N ALA A 91 -7.60 -15.63 -6.00
CA ALA A 91 -6.85 -16.72 -6.61
C ALA A 91 -7.76 -17.35 -7.67
N ILE A 92 -7.67 -16.85 -8.90
CA ILE A 92 -8.21 -17.53 -10.07
C ILE A 92 -7.36 -18.79 -10.23
N ASP A 93 -7.93 -19.95 -9.90
CA ASP A 93 -7.40 -21.25 -10.35
C ASP A 93 -7.35 -21.20 -11.89
N MET A 94 -6.13 -21.18 -12.42
CA MET A 94 -5.83 -21.28 -13.85
C MET A 94 -5.65 -22.75 -14.26
N ASP A 95 -6.44 -23.65 -13.69
CA ASP A 95 -6.48 -25.07 -14.08
C ASP A 95 -7.93 -25.54 -13.99
N ASP A 96 -8.72 -25.29 -15.04
CA ASP A 96 -9.87 -26.10 -15.47
C ASP A 96 -10.46 -25.47 -16.75
N GLU A 97 -9.83 -25.71 -17.90
CA GLU A 97 -10.53 -25.77 -19.19
C GLU A 97 -10.27 -27.16 -19.80
N ASP A 98 -11.29 -28.03 -19.71
CA ASP A 98 -11.55 -29.11 -20.67
C ASP A 98 -12.22 -28.55 -21.94
#